data_AF-A0A540K627-F1
#
_entry.id   AF-A0A540K627-F1
#
_cell.length_a   1.000
_cell.length_b   1.000
_cell.length_c   1.000
_cell.angle_alpha   90.00
_cell.angle_beta   90.00
_cell.angle_gamma   90.00
#
_symmetry.space_group_name_H-M   'P 1'
#
loop_
_entity.id
_entity.type
_entity.pdbx_description
1 polymer ?
#
loop_
_entity_poly.entity_id
_entity_poly.type
_entity_poly.pdbx_seq_one_letter_code
_entity_poly.pdbx_strand_id
1 'polypeptide(L)'
;MMTFGSNVEVERETSLSLLDLPDLALDCILERLPPSGLCSMAAVCASLRESCTSDHLWGNHMNHKWGRLIGPAAYREWQLHGASRNRIRNYSVRTEKKGLMESLAASILPSSWITWQKLTSVCKVKASMSCLSVDSIMSLYLSLETGEFWFPAQVYNRE
;
A
#
# COMPACT_ATOMS: atom_id res chain seq x y z
N MET A 1 -44.82 -51.63 11.13
CA MET A 1 -43.82 -50.96 11.99
C MET A 1 -43.14 -49.92 11.13
N MET A 2 -43.61 -48.67 11.15
CA MET A 2 -43.10 -47.59 10.29
C MET A 2 -41.99 -46.86 11.03
N THR A 3 -40.76 -47.00 10.56
CA THR A 3 -39.62 -46.21 11.04
C THR A 3 -39.62 -44.89 10.29
N PHE A 4 -40.06 -43.81 10.96
CA PHE A 4 -39.82 -42.46 10.48
C PHE A 4 -38.34 -42.15 10.65
N GLY A 5 -37.60 -42.19 9.54
CA GLY A 5 -36.25 -41.62 9.48
C GLY A 5 -36.40 -40.10 9.59
N SER A 6 -36.07 -39.55 10.75
CA SER A 6 -35.91 -38.12 10.92
C SER A 6 -34.73 -37.65 10.07
N ASN A 7 -35.01 -37.04 8.92
CA ASN A 7 -34.05 -36.19 8.24
C ASN A 7 -33.83 -34.99 9.16
N VAL A 8 -32.76 -35.05 9.95
CA VAL A 8 -32.23 -33.86 10.62
C VAL A 8 -31.62 -33.02 9.51
N GLU A 9 -32.40 -32.10 8.94
CA GLU A 9 -31.85 -30.97 8.20
C GLU A 9 -30.96 -30.22 9.18
N VAL A 10 -29.66 -30.46 9.09
CA VAL A 10 -28.64 -29.63 9.71
C VAL A 10 -28.76 -28.28 9.04
N GLU A 11 -29.52 -27.39 9.67
CA GLU A 11 -29.55 -25.97 9.37
C GLU A 11 -28.11 -25.47 9.56
N ARG A 12 -27.34 -25.46 8.46
CA ARG A 12 -25.99 -24.93 8.47
C ARG A 12 -26.17 -23.45 8.75
N GLU A 13 -25.84 -23.03 9.96
CA GLU A 13 -25.69 -21.62 10.29
C GLU A 13 -24.84 -20.99 9.19
N THR A 14 -25.49 -20.22 8.32
CA THR A 14 -24.83 -19.51 7.24
C THR A 14 -24.07 -18.38 7.92
N SER A 15 -22.86 -18.69 8.35
CA SER A 15 -21.95 -17.70 8.93
C SER A 15 -21.73 -16.61 7.89
N LEU A 16 -22.33 -15.44 8.13
CA LEU A 16 -22.18 -14.27 7.27
C LEU A 16 -20.72 -13.82 7.31
N SER A 17 -20.06 -13.82 6.16
CA SER A 17 -18.70 -13.34 6.00
C SER A 17 -18.67 -11.82 5.86
N LEU A 18 -17.56 -11.20 6.25
CA LEU A 18 -17.31 -9.78 5.99
C LEU A 18 -17.38 -9.45 4.49
N LEU A 19 -16.96 -10.38 3.63
CA LEU A 19 -16.95 -10.23 2.19
C LEU A 19 -18.34 -10.42 1.54
N ASP A 20 -19.33 -10.85 2.32
CA ASP A 20 -20.72 -10.95 1.86
C ASP A 20 -21.46 -9.61 2.02
N LEU A 21 -20.81 -8.60 2.62
CA LEU A 21 -21.35 -7.25 2.75
C LEU A 21 -21.38 -6.54 1.39
N PRO A 22 -22.37 -5.64 1.15
CA PRO A 22 -22.33 -4.73 0.01
C PRO A 22 -21.08 -3.84 0.05
N ASP A 23 -20.51 -3.54 -1.11
CA ASP A 23 -19.27 -2.76 -1.26
C ASP A 23 -19.28 -1.47 -0.45
N LEU A 24 -20.37 -0.71 -0.49
CA LEU A 24 -20.49 0.55 0.24
C LEU A 24 -20.38 0.37 1.77
N ALA A 25 -20.95 -0.72 2.30
CA ALA A 25 -20.89 -1.01 3.73
C ALA A 25 -19.48 -1.47 4.13
N LEU A 26 -18.84 -2.28 3.29
CA LEU A 26 -17.45 -2.69 3.46
C LEU A 26 -16.51 -1.49 3.44
N ASP A 27 -16.64 -0.60 2.44
CA ASP A 27 -15.84 0.63 2.32
C ASP A 27 -16.03 1.54 3.54
N CYS A 28 -17.26 1.70 4.03
CA CYS A 28 -17.54 2.46 5.26
C CYS A 28 -16.80 1.91 6.49
N ILE A 29 -16.62 0.58 6.57
CA ILE A 29 -15.86 -0.06 7.65
C ILE A 29 -14.36 0.18 7.44
N LEU A 30 -13.87 0.00 6.21
CA LEU A 30 -12.46 0.15 5.86
C LEU A 30 -11.98 1.60 6.04
N GLU A 31 -12.78 2.59 5.69
CA GLU A 31 -12.46 4.03 5.83
C GLU A 31 -12.23 4.46 7.29
N ARG A 32 -12.78 3.70 8.25
CA ARG A 32 -12.58 3.96 9.68
C ARG A 32 -11.25 3.40 10.21
N LEU A 33 -10.56 2.57 9.43
CA LEU A 33 -9.29 1.99 9.85
C LEU A 33 -8.16 3.03 9.75
N PRO A 34 -7.16 2.99 10.65
CA PRO A 34 -5.94 3.73 10.42
C PRO A 34 -5.16 3.13 9.23
N PRO A 35 -4.21 3.87 8.63
CA PRO A 35 -3.40 3.39 7.51
C PRO A 35 -2.72 2.03 7.75
N SER A 36 -2.26 1.76 8.98
CA SER A 36 -1.70 0.45 9.34
C SER A 36 -2.74 -0.66 9.30
N GLY A 37 -3.99 -0.37 9.66
CA GLY A 37 -5.12 -1.30 9.58
C GLY A 37 -5.50 -1.61 8.14
N LEU A 38 -5.54 -0.60 7.26
CA LEU A 38 -5.71 -0.80 5.81
C LEU A 38 -4.61 -1.68 5.24
N CYS A 39 -3.35 -1.42 5.59
CA CYS A 39 -2.23 -2.27 5.22
C CYS A 39 -2.40 -3.72 5.70
N SER A 40 -2.81 -3.93 6.97
CA SER A 40 -3.05 -5.27 7.50
C SER A 40 -4.18 -5.99 6.76
N MET A 41 -5.29 -5.32 6.49
CA MET A 41 -6.43 -5.89 5.76
C MET A 41 -6.09 -6.22 4.31
N ALA A 42 -5.27 -5.39 3.65
CA ALA A 42 -4.78 -5.65 2.30
C ALA A 42 -3.93 -6.92 2.18
N ALA A 43 -3.37 -7.42 3.29
CA ALA A 43 -2.59 -8.65 3.31
C ALA A 43 -3.45 -9.92 3.50
N VAL A 44 -4.73 -9.79 3.83
CA VAL A 44 -5.60 -10.92 4.19
C VAL A 44 -6.03 -11.72 2.96
N CYS A 45 -6.60 -11.06 1.95
CA CYS A 45 -7.04 -11.71 0.71
C CYS A 45 -6.98 -10.76 -0.48
N ALA A 46 -7.18 -11.28 -1.70
CA ALA A 46 -7.09 -10.48 -2.92
C ALA A 46 -8.18 -9.40 -3.02
N SER A 47 -9.42 -9.72 -2.62
CA SER A 47 -10.54 -8.75 -2.62
C SER A 47 -10.27 -7.60 -1.64
N LEU A 48 -9.92 -7.89 -0.40
CA LEU A 48 -9.56 -6.85 0.57
C LEU A 48 -8.32 -6.06 0.15
N ARG A 49 -7.36 -6.70 -0.54
CA ARG A 49 -6.22 -5.99 -1.11
C ARG A 49 -6.67 -4.96 -2.13
N GLU A 50 -7.56 -5.29 -3.05
CA GLU A 50 -8.05 -4.35 -4.05
C GLU A 50 -8.78 -3.18 -3.39
N SER A 51 -9.72 -3.45 -2.47
CA SER A 51 -10.46 -2.41 -1.76
C SER A 51 -9.54 -1.54 -0.91
N CYS A 52 -8.70 -2.13 -0.04
CA CYS A 52 -7.84 -1.38 0.90
C CYS A 52 -6.72 -0.59 0.21
N THR A 53 -6.47 -0.79 -1.09
CA THR A 53 -5.44 -0.09 -1.86
C THR A 53 -5.98 0.99 -2.78
N SER A 54 -7.30 1.11 -2.85
CA SER A 54 -7.97 2.11 -3.63
C SER A 54 -7.73 3.52 -3.08
N ASP A 55 -7.51 4.48 -3.97
CA ASP A 55 -7.12 5.85 -3.58
C ASP A 55 -8.17 6.57 -2.73
N HIS A 56 -9.45 6.23 -2.85
CA HIS A 56 -10.52 6.90 -2.13
C HIS A 56 -10.43 6.70 -0.62
N LEU A 57 -9.98 5.52 -0.15
CA LEU A 57 -9.75 5.27 1.28
C LEU A 57 -8.53 6.04 1.82
N TRP A 58 -7.56 6.35 0.95
CA TRP A 58 -6.31 7.00 1.35
C TRP A 58 -6.33 8.52 1.24
N GLY A 59 -7.23 9.09 0.43
CA GLY A 59 -7.36 10.54 0.24
C GLY A 59 -7.55 11.31 1.55
N ASN A 60 -8.42 10.81 2.43
CA ASN A 60 -8.68 11.44 3.72
C ASN A 60 -7.47 11.38 4.66
N HIS A 61 -6.79 10.22 4.75
CA HIS A 61 -5.57 10.09 5.55
C HIS A 61 -4.43 10.99 5.05
N MET A 62 -4.27 11.04 3.73
CA MET A 62 -3.27 11.88 3.07
C MET A 62 -3.49 13.36 3.37
N ASN A 63 -4.71 13.85 3.16
CA ASN A 63 -5.03 15.25 3.42
C ASN A 63 -4.91 15.61 4.90
N HIS A 64 -5.35 14.71 5.79
CA HIS A 64 -5.28 14.94 7.24
C HIS A 64 -3.84 15.08 7.74
N LYS A 65 -2.93 14.19 7.32
CA LYS A 65 -1.55 14.18 7.82
C LYS A 65 -0.61 15.06 7.01
N TRP A 66 -0.72 15.03 5.69
CA TRP A 66 0.24 15.62 4.76
C TRP A 66 -0.33 16.77 3.93
N GLY A 67 -1.65 17.01 3.96
CA GLY A 67 -2.30 18.00 3.08
C GLY A 67 -1.82 19.44 3.27
N ARG A 68 -1.29 19.79 4.44
CA ARG A 68 -0.67 21.11 4.68
C ARG A 68 0.76 21.22 4.13
N LEU A 69 1.44 20.10 3.94
CA LEU A 69 2.84 20.03 3.52
C LEU A 69 2.97 19.77 2.01
N ILE A 70 2.04 18.98 1.46
CA ILE A 70 2.07 18.58 0.05
C ILE A 70 1.22 19.52 -0.76
N GLY A 71 1.90 20.54 -1.28
CA GLY A 71 1.33 21.41 -2.30
C GLY A 71 1.42 20.80 -3.72
N PRO A 72 0.86 21.47 -4.72
CA PRO A 72 0.93 21.05 -6.12
C PRO A 72 2.36 20.82 -6.64
N ALA A 73 3.34 21.58 -6.12
CA ALA A 73 4.75 21.42 -6.50
C ALA A 73 5.32 20.09 -6.01
N ALA A 74 5.11 19.75 -4.73
CA ALA A 74 5.55 18.49 -4.14
C ALA A 74 4.87 17.29 -4.82
N TYR A 75 3.58 17.41 -5.17
CA TYR A 75 2.88 16.37 -5.90
C TYR A 75 3.45 16.15 -7.30
N ARG A 76 3.78 17.22 -8.04
CA ARG A 76 4.47 17.11 -9.34
C ARG A 76 5.83 16.42 -9.21
N GLU A 77 6.59 16.77 -8.18
CA GLU A 77 7.89 16.15 -7.91
C GLU A 77 7.74 14.64 -7.66
N TRP A 78 6.74 14.24 -6.87
CA TRP A 78 6.42 12.83 -6.66
C TRP A 78 6.12 12.10 -7.97
N GLN A 79 5.28 12.67 -8.83
CA GLN A 79 4.92 12.07 -10.12
C GLN A 79 6.16 11.89 -11.02
N LEU A 80 7.08 12.86 -11.03
CA LEU A 80 8.35 12.78 -11.74
C LEU A 80 9.28 11.71 -11.13
N HIS A 81 9.35 11.64 -9.81
CA HIS A 81 10.11 10.63 -9.07
C HIS A 81 9.59 9.22 -9.37
N GLY A 82 8.27 9.05 -9.38
CA GLY A 82 7.58 7.82 -9.76
C GLY A 82 7.87 7.40 -11.20
N ALA A 83 7.77 8.32 -12.15
CA ALA A 83 8.09 8.07 -13.56
C ALA A 83 9.57 7.67 -13.76
N SER A 84 10.50 8.30 -13.04
CA SER A 84 11.92 7.92 -13.05
C SER A 84 12.13 6.49 -12.55
N ARG A 85 11.54 6.15 -11.41
CA ARG A 85 11.63 4.81 -10.80
C ARG A 85 10.99 3.73 -11.68
N ASN A 86 9.87 4.05 -12.34
CA ASN A 86 9.24 3.17 -13.33
C ASN A 86 10.14 2.91 -14.54
N ARG A 87 10.84 3.94 -15.05
CA ARG A 87 11.81 3.76 -16.16
C ARG A 87 12.94 2.81 -15.77
N ILE A 88 13.48 2.96 -14.56
CA ILE A 88 14.54 2.07 -14.04
C ILE A 88 14.02 0.64 -13.87
N ARG A 89 12.83 0.46 -13.28
CA ARG A 89 12.19 -0.86 -13.11
C ARG A 89 11.90 -1.53 -14.46
N ASN A 90 11.42 -0.78 -15.45
CA ASN A 90 11.15 -1.30 -16.78
C ASN A 90 12.43 -1.66 -17.53
N TYR A 91 13.52 -0.91 -17.30
CA TYR A 91 14.84 -1.25 -17.82
C TYR A 91 15.38 -2.54 -17.18
N SER A 92 15.35 -2.67 -15.85
CA SER A 92 15.84 -3.87 -15.16
C SER A 92 15.04 -5.12 -15.53
N VAL A 93 13.72 -5.04 -15.63
CA VAL A 93 12.86 -6.16 -16.10
C VAL A 93 13.17 -6.56 -17.55
N ARG A 94 13.60 -5.62 -18.39
CA ARG A 94 14.05 -5.91 -19.77
C ARG A 94 15.43 -6.56 -19.80
N THR A 95 16.33 -6.17 -18.89
CA THR A 95 17.70 -6.73 -18.79
C THR A 95 17.70 -8.12 -18.13
N GLU A 96 16.81 -8.40 -17.17
CA GLU A 96 16.63 -9.73 -16.56
C GLU A 96 16.22 -10.81 -17.59
N LYS A 97 15.72 -10.42 -18.76
CA LYS A 97 15.43 -11.34 -19.88
C LYS A 97 16.64 -11.56 -20.81
N LYS A 98 17.79 -10.96 -20.55
CA LYS A 98 19.03 -11.11 -21.32
C LYS A 98 20.27 -11.04 -20.43
N GLY A 99 20.79 -12.21 -20.08
CA GLY A 99 22.22 -12.41 -19.81
C GLY A 99 22.62 -12.38 -18.35
N LEU A 100 22.98 -13.56 -17.83
CA LEU A 100 23.97 -13.72 -16.78
C LEU A 100 25.25 -12.98 -17.20
N MET A 101 25.51 -11.78 -16.68
CA MET A 101 26.87 -11.28 -16.50
C MET A 101 26.93 -9.99 -15.67
N GLU A 102 27.96 -9.96 -14.82
CA GLU A 102 28.62 -8.78 -14.22
C GLU A 102 28.08 -8.25 -12.88
N SER A 103 28.57 -8.84 -11.79
CA SER A 103 28.64 -8.19 -10.48
C SER A 103 30.10 -7.92 -10.08
N LEU A 104 30.63 -6.76 -10.49
CA LEU A 104 31.81 -6.15 -9.84
C LEU A 104 31.60 -4.64 -9.77
N ALA A 105 30.76 -4.18 -8.82
CA ALA A 105 30.77 -2.83 -8.28
C ALA A 105 29.80 -2.71 -7.10
N ALA A 106 30.14 -3.28 -5.95
CA ALA A 106 29.46 -2.99 -4.69
C ALA A 106 30.52 -2.65 -3.64
N SER A 107 31.04 -1.43 -3.73
CA SER A 107 31.87 -0.84 -2.69
C SER A 107 31.26 0.51 -2.32
N ILE A 108 31.03 0.68 -1.01
CA ILE A 108 30.75 1.90 -0.27
C ILE A 108 29.30 2.43 -0.34
N LEU A 109 28.42 1.91 0.53
CA LEU A 109 27.42 2.75 1.20
C LEU A 109 27.62 2.64 2.73
N PRO A 110 27.57 3.75 3.51
CA PRO A 110 27.76 3.71 4.95
C PRO A 110 26.56 3.05 5.66
N SER A 111 26.86 2.21 6.63
CA SER A 111 25.97 1.36 7.42
C SER A 111 25.13 2.10 8.47
N SER A 112 24.55 3.27 8.16
CA SER A 112 23.74 4.04 9.12
C SER A 112 22.23 3.72 9.12
N TRP A 113 21.78 2.68 8.43
CA TRP A 113 20.35 2.30 8.35
C TRP A 113 19.87 1.28 9.38
N ILE A 114 20.69 0.89 10.37
CA ILE A 114 20.32 -0.20 11.29
C ILE A 114 19.32 0.26 12.37
N THR A 115 19.10 1.57 12.55
CA THR A 115 18.05 2.11 13.44
C THR A 115 16.65 2.20 12.80
N TRP A 116 16.49 1.76 11.55
CA TRP A 116 15.20 1.76 10.83
C TRP A 116 14.30 0.57 11.19
N GLN A 117 14.75 -0.33 12.07
CA GLN A 117 13.98 -1.51 12.49
C GLN A 117 12.78 -1.20 13.40
N LYS A 118 12.64 0.05 13.84
CA LYS A 118 11.41 0.55 14.49
C LYS A 118 10.42 1.15 13.49
N LEU A 119 10.56 0.86 12.19
CA LEU A 119 9.54 1.20 11.22
C LEU A 119 8.40 0.19 11.31
N THR A 120 7.28 0.75 11.74
CA THR A 120 5.92 0.22 11.78
C THR A 120 5.61 -0.87 10.74
N SER A 121 4.70 -1.78 11.10
CA SER A 121 4.17 -2.90 10.29
C SER A 121 3.84 -2.57 8.83
N VAL A 122 3.64 -1.28 8.53
CA VAL A 122 3.46 -0.66 7.22
C VAL A 122 4.55 -1.03 6.21
N CYS A 123 5.82 -1.13 6.62
CA CYS A 123 6.93 -1.46 5.70
C CYS A 123 6.87 -2.89 5.16
N LYS A 124 6.43 -3.88 5.96
CA LYS A 124 6.30 -5.27 5.50
C LYS A 124 5.21 -5.41 4.43
N VAL A 125 4.14 -4.63 4.59
CA VAL A 125 3.01 -4.63 3.67
C VAL A 125 3.41 -4.01 2.32
N LYS A 126 4.23 -2.94 2.30
CA LYS A 126 4.76 -2.37 1.06
C LYS A 126 5.56 -3.38 0.22
N ALA A 127 6.28 -4.33 0.84
CA ALA A 127 7.00 -5.39 0.14
C ALA A 127 6.07 -6.42 -0.52
N SER A 128 4.92 -6.74 0.10
CA SER A 128 3.91 -7.62 -0.50
C SER A 128 3.04 -6.92 -1.55
N MET A 129 3.08 -5.58 -1.62
CA MET A 129 2.29 -4.76 -2.53
C MET A 129 3.12 -4.12 -3.65
N SER A 130 4.25 -4.73 -4.01
CA SER A 130 5.15 -4.28 -5.09
C SER A 130 4.48 -4.16 -6.48
N CYS A 131 3.21 -4.56 -6.59
CA CYS A 131 2.34 -4.43 -7.76
C CYS A 131 1.52 -3.14 -7.85
N LEU A 132 1.58 -2.24 -6.87
CA LEU A 132 0.79 -1.01 -6.89
C LEU A 132 1.26 -0.02 -7.96
N SER A 133 0.29 0.71 -8.52
CA SER A 133 0.58 1.85 -9.40
C SER A 133 1.43 2.86 -8.64
N VAL A 134 2.52 3.28 -9.27
CA VAL A 134 3.45 4.26 -8.68
C VAL A 134 2.80 5.63 -8.48
N ASP A 135 1.62 5.83 -9.08
CA ASP A 135 0.92 7.11 -9.11
C ASP A 135 -0.28 7.17 -8.13
N SER A 136 -0.51 6.12 -7.33
CA SER A 136 -1.57 6.05 -6.31
C SER A 136 -1.30 6.97 -5.10
N ILE A 137 -2.37 7.48 -4.48
CA ILE A 137 -2.32 8.25 -3.22
C ILE A 137 -1.71 7.41 -2.10
N MET A 138 -2.06 6.14 -2.03
CA MET A 138 -1.50 5.23 -1.04
C MET A 138 0.01 5.10 -1.20
N SER A 139 0.50 4.93 -2.44
CA SER A 139 1.94 4.74 -2.68
C SER A 139 2.75 6.00 -2.30
N LEU A 140 2.17 7.19 -2.53
CA LEU A 140 2.73 8.46 -2.05
C LEU A 140 2.71 8.54 -0.52
N TYR A 141 1.56 8.29 0.13
CA TYR A 141 1.43 8.29 1.59
C TYR A 141 2.50 7.40 2.23
N LEU A 142 2.59 6.14 1.77
CA LEU A 142 3.56 5.18 2.26
C LEU A 142 5.00 5.61 2.00
N SER A 143 5.29 6.29 0.89
CA SER A 143 6.65 6.75 0.60
C SER A 143 7.10 7.92 1.47
N LEU A 144 6.16 8.75 1.93
CA LEU A 144 6.41 9.79 2.91
C LEU A 144 6.63 9.21 4.30
N GLU A 145 5.78 8.27 4.74
CA GLU A 145 5.95 7.58 6.02
C GLU A 145 7.29 6.86 6.13
N THR A 146 7.71 6.21 5.03
CA THR A 146 8.97 5.47 5.01
C THR A 146 10.17 6.33 4.66
N GLY A 147 10.02 7.63 4.37
CA GLY A 147 11.12 8.48 3.93
C GLY A 147 11.74 8.09 2.57
N GLU A 148 11.07 7.24 1.81
CA GLU A 148 11.46 6.86 0.43
C GLU A 148 11.27 8.03 -0.55
N PHE A 149 10.38 8.96 -0.18
CA PHE A 149 10.19 10.23 -0.86
C PHE A 149 10.29 11.35 0.15
N TRP A 150 11.11 12.34 -0.18
CA TRP A 150 11.24 13.57 0.56
C TRP A 150 11.37 14.70 -0.46
N PHE A 151 10.86 15.86 -0.11
CA PHE A 151 10.99 17.06 -0.92
C PHE A 151 11.42 18.21 0.00
N PRO A 152 12.19 19.17 -0.49
CA PRO A 152 12.54 20.34 0.29
C PRO A 152 11.25 21.04 0.74
N ALA A 153 11.10 21.28 2.04
CA ALA A 153 10.01 22.12 2.53
C ALA A 153 10.15 23.48 1.85
N GLN A 154 9.14 23.90 1.09
CA GLN A 154 9.10 25.26 0.59
C GLN A 154 8.94 26.17 1.82
N VAL A 155 10.06 26.72 2.30
CA VAL A 155 10.04 27.77 3.31
C VAL A 155 9.37 28.95 2.64
N TYR A 156 8.10 29.16 2.94
CA TYR A 156 7.37 30.33 2.51
C TYR A 156 7.99 31.52 3.25
N ASN A 157 8.95 32.20 2.63
CA ASN A 157 9.31 33.55 3.03
C ASN A 157 8.05 34.41 2.82
N ARG A 158 7.26 34.56 3.89
CA ARG A 158 6.33 35.68 4.02
C ARG A 158 7.22 36.87 4.34
N GLU A 159 7.77 37.49 3.31
CA GLU A 159 8.23 38.88 3.42
C GLU A 159 7.04 39.79 3.77
#